data_AF-A0A1B9YG15-F1
#
_entry.id   AF-A0A1B9YG15-F1
#
_cell.length_a   1.000
_cell.length_b   1.000
_cell.length_c   1.000
_cell.angle_alpha   90.00
_cell.angle_beta   90.00
_cell.angle_gamma   90.00
#
_symmetry.space_group_name_H-M   'P 1'
#
loop_
_entity.id
_entity.type
_entity.pdbx_description
1 polymer ?
#
loop_
_entity_poly.entity_id
_entity_poly.type
_entity_poly.pdbx_seq_one_letter_code
_entity_poly.pdbx_strand_id
1 'polypeptide(L)'
;MQRLAIAKVEDARLLFENDRFSNSYYLYGYGIELGLKACIARQMVAETVPDKAVLRGFLDHEVTKLVGLAGLAELLKAERENPEFDVRWAIVSEWSVESRYDMIDVVTATAMRDAVENAKFGVMTWLQRFW
;
A
#
# COMPACT_ATOMS: atom_id res chain seq x y z
N MET A 1 -3.50 4.41 12.12
CA MET A 1 -3.60 4.50 10.64
C MET A 1 -4.34 3.33 10.00
N GLN A 2 -4.35 2.13 10.61
CA GLN A 2 -5.08 0.95 10.12
C GLN A 2 -6.52 1.23 9.65
N ARG A 3 -7.35 1.87 10.49
CA ARG A 3 -8.74 2.23 10.12
C ARG A 3 -8.83 3.12 8.89
N LEU A 4 -7.88 4.05 8.74
CA LEU A 4 -7.83 4.94 7.57
C LEU A 4 -7.40 4.18 6.32
N ALA A 5 -6.43 3.27 6.43
CA ALA A 5 -6.02 2.40 5.33
C ALA A 5 -7.20 1.55 4.81
N ILE A 6 -7.94 0.93 5.74
CA ILE A 6 -9.14 0.13 5.41
C ILE A 6 -10.20 0.99 4.73
N ALA A 7 -10.52 2.16 5.32
CA ALA A 7 -11.50 3.08 4.73
C ALA A 7 -11.10 3.51 3.30
N LYS A 8 -9.80 3.71 3.02
CA LYS A 8 -9.33 4.04 1.66
C LYS A 8 -9.47 2.90 0.66
N VAL A 9 -9.27 1.66 1.08
CA VAL A 9 -9.53 0.49 0.22
C VAL A 9 -11.03 0.34 -0.03
N GLU A 10 -11.89 0.57 0.96
CA GLU A 10 -13.34 0.53 0.80
C GLU A 10 -13.85 1.64 -0.12
N ASP A 11 -13.37 2.88 0.05
CA ASP A 11 -13.65 4.01 -0.85
C ASP A 11 -13.20 3.68 -2.29
N ALA A 12 -11.99 3.11 -2.44
CA ALA A 12 -11.44 2.74 -3.75
C ALA A 12 -12.31 1.69 -4.45
N ARG A 13 -12.84 0.71 -3.72
CA ARG A 13 -13.76 -0.30 -4.24
C ARG A 13 -15.06 0.32 -4.72
N LEU A 14 -15.68 1.19 -3.91
CA LEU A 14 -16.90 1.89 -4.29
C LEU A 14 -16.71 2.73 -5.55
N LEU A 15 -15.57 3.41 -5.69
CA LEU A 15 -15.24 4.17 -6.89
C LEU A 15 -15.04 3.26 -8.11
N PHE A 16 -14.42 2.09 -7.93
CA PHE A 16 -14.26 1.10 -9.00
C PHE A 16 -15.61 0.63 -9.53
N GLU A 17 -16.54 0.29 -8.63
CA GLU A 17 -17.89 -0.19 -8.94
C GLU A 17 -18.76 0.87 -9.65
N ASN A 18 -18.37 2.14 -9.57
CA ASN A 18 -19.04 3.28 -10.22
C ASN A 18 -18.22 3.84 -11.39
N ASP A 19 -17.35 3.03 -12.01
CA ASP A 19 -16.52 3.35 -13.18
C ASP A 19 -15.58 4.56 -12.99
N ARG A 20 -15.23 4.90 -11.74
CA ARG A 20 -14.27 5.97 -11.40
C ARG A 20 -12.86 5.42 -11.26
N PHE A 21 -12.36 4.79 -12.33
CA PHE A 21 -11.12 3.99 -12.34
C PHE A 21 -9.87 4.74 -11.88
N SER A 22 -9.64 5.97 -12.36
CA SER A 22 -8.44 6.73 -11.98
C SER A 22 -8.41 7.08 -10.50
N ASN A 23 -9.56 7.49 -9.94
CA ASN A 23 -9.66 7.78 -8.50
C ASN A 23 -9.60 6.51 -7.66
N SER A 24 -10.17 5.40 -8.16
CA SER A 24 -10.08 4.09 -7.51
C SER A 24 -8.63 3.62 -7.41
N TYR A 25 -7.90 3.61 -8.53
CA TYR A 25 -6.47 3.29 -8.59
C TYR A 25 -5.65 4.14 -7.61
N TYR A 26 -5.91 5.45 -7.61
CA TYR A 26 -5.26 6.39 -6.70
C TYR A 26 -5.51 6.04 -5.22
N LEU A 27 -6.76 5.81 -4.82
CA LEU A 27 -7.09 5.49 -3.42
C LEU A 27 -6.59 4.12 -2.97
N TYR A 28 -6.53 3.13 -3.86
CA TYR A 28 -5.93 1.83 -3.55
C TYR A 28 -4.47 1.97 -3.11
N GLY A 29 -3.68 2.76 -3.84
CA GLY A 29 -2.28 3.01 -3.47
C GLY A 29 -2.14 3.76 -2.14
N TYR A 30 -3.01 4.75 -1.87
CA TYR A 30 -3.06 5.38 -0.54
C TYR A 30 -3.41 4.41 0.58
N GLY A 31 -4.30 3.46 0.34
CA GLY A 31 -4.62 2.40 1.29
C GLY A 31 -3.37 1.62 1.70
N ILE A 32 -2.54 1.21 0.73
CA ILE A 32 -1.27 0.52 0.97
C ILE A 32 -0.27 1.42 1.71
N GLU A 33 -0.09 2.66 1.27
CA GLU A 33 0.83 3.61 1.91
C GLU A 33 0.48 3.80 3.39
N LEU A 34 -0.79 4.05 3.69
CA LEU A 34 -1.29 4.19 5.05
C LEU A 34 -1.13 2.91 5.87
N GLY A 35 -1.21 1.76 5.22
CA GLY A 35 -0.95 0.47 5.83
C GLY A 35 0.48 0.30 6.28
N LEU A 36 1.43 0.58 5.38
CA LEU A 36 2.85 0.58 5.70
C LEU A 36 3.17 1.59 6.80
N LYS A 37 2.60 2.80 6.73
CA LYS A 37 2.73 3.81 7.78
C LYS A 37 2.13 3.37 9.11
N ALA A 38 1.08 2.53 9.12
CA ALA A 38 0.57 1.92 10.34
C ALA A 38 1.59 0.94 10.95
N CYS A 39 2.24 0.11 10.13
CA CYS A 39 3.31 -0.79 10.58
C CYS A 39 4.50 -0.02 11.17
N ILE A 40 4.92 1.08 10.52
CA ILE A 40 5.99 1.95 11.04
C ILE A 40 5.58 2.57 12.38
N ALA A 41 4.38 3.13 12.47
CA ALA A 41 3.89 3.78 13.69
C ALA A 41 3.84 2.82 14.90
N ARG A 42 3.56 1.53 14.67
CA ARG A 42 3.58 0.50 15.72
C ARG A 42 4.97 0.24 16.31
N GLN A 43 6.03 0.49 15.55
CA GLN A 43 7.42 0.33 16.01
C GLN A 43 7.94 1.55 16.77
N MET A 44 7.23 2.67 16.73
CA MET A 44 7.61 3.87 17.45
C MET A 44 7.36 3.69 18.95
N VAL A 45 8.40 3.88 19.75
CA VAL A 45 8.30 3.84 21.21
C VAL A 45 7.76 5.18 21.69
N ALA A 46 6.69 5.13 22.49
CA ALA A 46 6.12 6.33 23.11
C ALA A 46 7.19 7.08 23.92
N GLU A 47 7.11 8.41 23.92
CA GLU A 47 8.04 9.30 24.67
C GLU A 47 9.50 9.24 24.20
N THR A 48 9.76 8.67 23.03
CA THR A 48 11.07 8.75 22.35
C THR A 48 10.98 9.60 21.10
N VAL A 49 12.06 10.30 20.76
CA VAL A 49 12.17 11.04 19.50
C VAL A 49 12.70 10.08 18.43
N PRO A 50 11.92 9.78 17.37
CA PRO A 50 12.40 8.91 16.30
C PRO A 50 13.59 9.53 15.56
N ASP A 51 14.41 8.68 14.96
CA ASP A 51 15.49 9.13 14.09
C ASP A 51 14.94 10.03 12.97
N LYS A 52 15.65 11.13 12.68
CA LYS A 52 15.27 12.10 11.65
C LYS A 52 15.12 11.46 10.26
N ALA A 53 15.89 10.43 9.95
CA ALA A 53 15.78 9.67 8.71
C ALA A 53 14.46 8.88 8.64
N VAL A 54 14.03 8.29 9.76
CA VAL A 54 12.73 7.60 9.85
C VAL A 54 11.59 8.59 9.64
N LEU A 55 11.66 9.76 10.26
CA LEU A 55 10.64 10.81 10.08
C LEU A 55 10.58 11.32 8.64
N ARG A 56 11.72 11.54 7.99
CA ARG A 56 11.76 11.97 6.58
C ARG A 56 11.18 10.90 5.67
N GLY A 57 11.65 9.66 5.78
CA GLY A 57 11.15 8.58 4.94
C GLY A 57 9.68 8.25 5.16
N PHE A 58 9.15 8.47 6.37
CA PHE A 58 7.71 8.39 6.64
C PHE A 58 6.88 9.42 5.85
N LEU A 59 7.49 10.53 5.41
CA LEU A 59 6.81 11.58 4.65
C LEU A 59 7.03 11.47 3.13
N ASP A 60 7.91 10.60 2.65
CA ASP A 60 8.33 10.55 1.24
C ASP A 60 7.34 9.81 0.31
N HIS A 61 6.22 9.29 0.84
CA HIS A 61 5.13 8.60 0.11
C HIS A 61 5.54 7.41 -0.78
N GLU A 62 6.82 7.05 -0.79
CA GLU A 62 7.37 6.00 -1.65
C GLU A 62 7.19 4.61 -1.01
N VAL A 63 6.31 3.81 -1.60
CA VAL A 63 5.90 2.49 -1.08
C VAL A 63 7.10 1.58 -0.80
N THR A 64 8.05 1.49 -1.72
CA THR A 64 9.24 0.62 -1.59
C THR A 64 10.12 1.02 -0.40
N LYS A 65 10.36 2.32 -0.18
CA LYS A 65 11.09 2.83 0.99
C LYS A 65 10.32 2.57 2.29
N LEU A 66 9.01 2.74 2.27
CA LEU A 66 8.15 2.52 3.44
C LEU A 66 8.19 1.06 3.92
N VAL A 67 8.37 0.06 3.04
CA VAL A 67 8.57 -1.35 3.46
C VAL A 67 9.81 -1.50 4.32
N GLY A 68 10.93 -0.89 3.90
CA GLY A 68 12.19 -0.94 4.64
C GLY A 68 12.05 -0.30 6.02
N LEU A 69 11.42 0.87 6.08
CA LEU A 69 11.14 1.58 7.34
C LEU A 69 10.15 0.81 8.23
N ALA A 70 9.23 0.04 7.64
CA ALA A 70 8.32 -0.82 8.36
C ALA A 70 8.99 -2.11 8.87
N GLY A 71 10.28 -2.33 8.61
CA GLY A 71 10.97 -3.55 9.02
C GLY A 71 10.46 -4.81 8.28
N LEU A 72 9.77 -4.64 7.15
CA LEU A 72 9.11 -5.73 6.42
C LEU A 72 9.95 -6.25 5.24
N ALA A 73 11.17 -5.73 5.02
CA ALA A 73 11.96 -6.04 3.82
C ALA A 73 12.24 -7.54 3.63
N GLU A 74 12.70 -8.25 4.67
CA GLU A 74 12.98 -9.69 4.58
C GLU A 74 11.70 -10.52 4.46
N LEU A 75 10.62 -10.12 5.15
CA LEU A 75 9.30 -10.76 5.04
C LEU A 75 8.72 -10.59 3.65
N LEU A 76 8.87 -9.41 3.06
CA LEU A 76 8.47 -9.13 1.69
C LEU A 76 9.26 -10.02 0.72
N LYS A 77 10.59 -10.10 0.89
CA LYS A 77 11.44 -10.93 0.05
C LYS A 77 11.01 -12.40 0.05
N ALA A 78 10.69 -12.95 1.23
CA ALA A 78 10.17 -14.31 1.36
C ALA A 78 8.78 -14.46 0.72
N GLU A 79 7.84 -13.53 0.94
CA GLU A 79 6.49 -13.62 0.35
C GLU A 79 6.53 -13.52 -1.18
N ARG A 80 7.48 -12.75 -1.73
CA ARG A 80 7.73 -12.62 -3.18
C ARG A 80 8.31 -13.86 -3.85
N GLU A 81 8.71 -14.90 -3.10
CA GLU A 81 9.03 -16.20 -3.70
C GLU A 81 7.78 -16.87 -4.30
N ASN A 82 6.58 -16.44 -3.88
CA ASN A 82 5.33 -16.85 -4.50
C ASN A 82 5.00 -15.95 -5.71
N PRO A 83 4.93 -16.49 -6.94
CA PRO A 83 4.66 -15.71 -8.14
C PRO A 83 3.33 -14.93 -8.10
N GLU A 84 2.31 -15.49 -7.45
CA GLU A 84 1.01 -14.83 -7.32
C GLU A 84 1.10 -13.55 -6.48
N PHE A 85 1.91 -13.57 -5.43
CA PHE A 85 2.13 -12.37 -4.62
C PHE A 85 3.09 -11.41 -5.33
N ASP A 86 4.14 -11.91 -5.98
CA ASP A 86 5.16 -11.07 -6.61
C ASP A 86 4.56 -10.18 -7.73
N VAL A 87 3.67 -10.72 -8.57
CA VAL A 87 2.97 -9.93 -9.60
C VAL A 87 2.15 -8.79 -8.99
N ARG A 88 1.45 -9.07 -7.88
CA ARG A 88 0.63 -8.08 -7.17
C ARG A 88 1.48 -7.03 -6.49
N TRP A 89 2.58 -7.45 -5.90
CA TRP A 89 3.56 -6.54 -5.33
C TRP A 89 4.16 -5.62 -6.39
N ALA A 90 4.52 -6.14 -7.57
CA ALA A 90 5.05 -5.35 -8.68
C ALA A 90 4.09 -4.21 -9.04
N ILE A 91 2.81 -4.51 -9.25
CA ILE A 91 1.76 -3.52 -9.55
C ILE A 91 1.67 -2.44 -8.46
N VAL A 92 1.61 -2.85 -7.18
CA VAL A 92 1.48 -1.91 -6.06
C VAL A 92 2.74 -1.05 -5.89
N SER A 93 3.92 -1.61 -6.17
CA SER A 93 5.20 -0.91 -6.02
C SER A 93 5.46 0.15 -7.10
N GLU A 94 4.76 0.05 -8.25
CA GLU A 94 4.81 1.05 -9.32
C GLU A 94 3.92 2.26 -9.03
N TRP A 95 2.98 2.16 -8.07
CA TRP A 95 2.10 3.26 -7.71
C TRP A 95 2.89 4.44 -7.14
N SER A 96 2.48 5.66 -7.51
CA SER A 96 2.98 6.89 -6.92
C SER A 96 1.87 7.91 -6.67
N VAL A 97 2.12 8.87 -5.78
CA VAL A 97 1.18 9.97 -5.52
C VAL A 97 0.90 10.84 -6.75
N GLU A 98 1.82 10.86 -7.73
CA GLU A 98 1.67 11.60 -8.98
C GLU A 98 0.63 10.97 -9.91
N SER A 99 0.27 9.69 -9.72
CA SER A 99 -0.80 9.02 -10.47
C SER A 99 -2.17 9.68 -10.31
N ARG A 100 -2.31 10.64 -9.39
CA ARG A 100 -3.46 11.56 -9.30
C ARG A 100 -3.72 12.39 -10.56
N TYR A 101 -2.68 12.61 -11.37
CA TYR A 101 -2.76 13.41 -12.60
C TYR A 101 -2.91 12.53 -13.85
N ASP A 102 -2.88 11.21 -13.68
CA ASP A 102 -2.98 10.25 -14.77
C ASP A 102 -4.42 9.84 -15.04
N MET A 103 -4.72 9.58 -16.30
CA MET A 103 -5.97 8.94 -16.72
C MET A 103 -5.75 7.44 -16.77
N ILE A 104 -6.21 6.75 -15.72
CA ILE A 104 -6.09 5.29 -15.60
C ILE A 104 -7.30 4.60 -16.25
N ASP A 105 -7.02 3.64 -17.13
CA ASP A 105 -8.03 2.79 -17.75
C ASP A 105 -8.55 1.69 -16.80
N VAL A 106 -9.62 1.03 -17.23
CA VAL A 106 -10.24 -0.06 -16.47
C VAL A 106 -9.31 -1.26 -16.26
N VAL A 107 -8.41 -1.55 -17.20
CA VAL A 107 -7.51 -2.72 -17.13
C VAL A 107 -6.50 -2.52 -16.01
N THR A 108 -5.84 -1.35 -16.00
CA THR A 108 -4.87 -0.96 -14.99
C THR A 108 -5.52 -0.84 -13.61
N ALA A 109 -6.72 -0.23 -13.53
CA ALA A 109 -7.45 -0.16 -12.27
C ALA A 109 -7.88 -1.55 -11.76
N THR A 110 -8.25 -2.48 -12.64
CA THR A 110 -8.61 -3.85 -12.27
C THR A 110 -7.41 -4.59 -11.70
N ALA A 111 -6.24 -4.43 -12.33
CA ALA A 111 -4.99 -5.02 -11.88
C ALA A 111 -4.62 -4.50 -10.48
N MET A 112 -4.71 -3.19 -10.26
CA MET A 112 -4.46 -2.58 -8.94
C MET A 112 -5.44 -3.07 -7.87
N ARG A 113 -6.74 -3.17 -8.21
CA ARG A 113 -7.75 -3.71 -7.30
C ARG A 113 -7.41 -5.14 -6.89
N ASP A 114 -7.13 -6.03 -7.84
CA ASP A 114 -6.74 -7.41 -7.51
C ASP A 114 -5.44 -7.44 -6.71
N ALA A 115 -4.45 -6.62 -7.06
CA ALA A 115 -3.20 -6.56 -6.35
C ALA A 115 -3.37 -6.16 -4.87
N VAL A 116 -4.29 -5.25 -4.57
CA VAL A 116 -4.56 -4.82 -3.19
C VAL A 116 -5.48 -5.80 -2.46
N GLU A 117 -6.60 -6.20 -3.07
CA GLU A 117 -7.73 -6.85 -2.40
C GLU A 117 -7.76 -8.38 -2.50
N ASN A 118 -6.87 -9.01 -3.29
CA ASN A 118 -6.92 -10.45 -3.45
C ASN A 118 -6.92 -11.17 -2.09
N ALA A 119 -7.87 -12.08 -1.91
CA ALA A 119 -8.16 -12.70 -0.62
C ALA A 119 -7.00 -13.54 -0.07
N LYS A 120 -6.12 -14.04 -0.93
CA LYS A 120 -5.00 -14.91 -0.54
C LYS A 120 -3.64 -14.24 -0.71
N PHE A 121 -3.47 -13.51 -1.82
CA PHE A 121 -2.18 -12.94 -2.23
C PHE A 121 -2.21 -11.42 -2.37
N GLY A 122 -3.27 -10.76 -1.89
CA GLY A 122 -3.38 -9.30 -1.93
C GLY A 122 -2.40 -8.65 -0.96
N VAL A 123 -1.81 -7.53 -1.38
CA VAL A 123 -0.84 -6.79 -0.56
C VAL A 123 -1.48 -6.25 0.71
N MET A 124 -2.77 -5.84 0.67
CA MET A 124 -3.48 -5.41 1.88
C MET A 124 -3.68 -6.57 2.86
N THR A 125 -4.06 -7.75 2.36
CA THR A 125 -4.20 -8.97 3.16
C THR A 125 -2.88 -9.36 3.84
N TRP A 126 -1.75 -9.19 3.15
CA TRP A 126 -0.43 -9.42 3.72
C TRP A 126 -0.06 -8.38 4.78
N LEU A 127 -0.23 -7.08 4.49
CA LEU A 127 0.06 -6.00 5.45
C LEU A 127 -0.76 -6.13 6.75
N GLN A 128 -1.99 -6.62 6.64
CA GLN A 128 -2.88 -6.85 7.77
C GLN A 128 -2.32 -7.80 8.83
N ARG A 129 -1.34 -8.64 8.49
CA ARG A 129 -0.68 -9.58 9.41
C ARG A 129 0.31 -8.90 10.35
N PHE A 130 0.76 -7.68 10.02
CA PHE A 130 1.90 -7.02 10.68
C PHE A 130 1.56 -5.70 11.36
N TRP A 131 0.44 -5.07 10.99
CA TRP A 131 0.03 -3.81 11.61
C TRP A 131 -0.65 -3.97 12.96
#